data_AF-A0A955NRN2-F1
#
_entry.id   AF-A0A955NRN2-F1
#
_cell.length_a   1.000
_cell.length_b   1.000
_cell.length_c   1.000
_cell.angle_alpha   90.00
_cell.angle_beta   90.00
_cell.angle_gamma   90.00
#
_symmetry.space_group_name_H-M   'P 1'
#
loop_
_entity.id
_entity.type
_entity.pdbx_description
1 polymer ?
#
loop_
_entity_poly.entity_id
_entity_poly.type
_entity_poly.pdbx_seq_one_letter_code
_entity_poly.pdbx_strand_id
1 'polypeptide(L)'
;SFEPWLDRALKMKGLSLGGGIRALASALASVAPLHVMCDPRDIRSVPMVKSPFVEKPTIFLYDYYPGGVGIARKVFEMKKTVWTSVYNLVRGCECERGCPACVGPPVDVGATGKQSALAILLQLKD
;
A
#
# COMPACT_ATOMS: atom_id res chain seq x y z
N SER A 1 1.67 -9.25 3.76
CA SER A 1 2.26 -8.87 5.06
C SER A 1 3.71 -8.54 4.86
N PHE A 2 4.28 -7.73 5.73
CA PHE A 2 5.67 -7.28 5.70
C PHE A 2 6.43 -7.84 6.90
N GLU A 3 7.75 -7.91 6.82
CA GLU A 3 8.53 -8.47 7.91
C GLU A 3 8.68 -7.52 9.11
N PRO A 4 8.70 -8.02 10.36
CA PRO A 4 8.77 -7.17 11.56
C PRO A 4 10.02 -6.29 11.66
N TRP A 5 11.15 -6.73 11.08
CA TRP A 5 12.42 -5.98 11.13
C TRP A 5 12.35 -4.66 10.36
N LEU A 6 11.38 -4.51 9.45
CA LEU A 6 11.19 -3.35 8.61
C LEU A 6 10.99 -2.06 9.42
N ASP A 7 10.34 -2.13 10.58
CA ASP A 7 10.16 -0.96 11.46
C ASP A 7 11.52 -0.39 11.92
N ARG A 8 12.44 -1.27 12.33
CA ARG A 8 13.79 -0.86 12.77
C ARG A 8 14.58 -0.27 11.60
N ALA A 9 14.54 -0.93 10.44
CA ALA A 9 15.26 -0.47 9.26
C ALA A 9 14.76 0.91 8.76
N LEU A 10 13.45 1.16 8.83
CA LEU A 10 12.88 2.47 8.47
C LEU A 10 13.24 3.54 9.50
N LYS A 11 13.15 3.24 10.80
CA LYS A 11 13.53 4.18 11.86
C LYS A 11 14.99 4.64 11.77
N MET A 12 15.91 3.75 11.41
CA MET A 12 17.32 4.11 11.17
C MET A 12 17.50 5.15 10.05
N LYS A 13 16.56 5.25 9.12
CA LYS A 13 16.54 6.23 8.02
C LYS A 13 15.68 7.46 8.33
N GLY A 14 15.15 7.60 9.55
CA GLY A 14 14.20 8.65 9.91
C GLY A 14 12.81 8.48 9.27
N LEU A 15 12.48 7.26 8.81
CA LEU A 15 11.22 6.94 8.13
C LEU A 15 10.20 6.29 9.07
N SER A 16 8.91 6.42 8.75
CA SER A 16 7.81 5.90 9.56
C SER A 16 7.16 4.69 8.90
N LEU A 17 7.21 3.53 9.56
CA LEU A 17 6.49 2.34 9.10
C LEU A 17 4.98 2.61 8.99
N GLY A 18 4.39 3.27 10.00
CA GLY A 18 2.96 3.56 10.00
C GLY A 18 2.53 4.49 8.88
N GLY A 19 3.39 5.44 8.49
CA GLY A 19 3.18 6.30 7.33
C GLY A 19 3.33 5.53 6.02
N GLY A 20 4.37 4.70 5.89
CA GLY A 20 4.62 3.88 4.71
C GLY A 20 3.52 2.87 4.42
N ILE A 21 3.02 2.16 5.44
CA ILE A 21 1.94 1.18 5.27
C ILE A 21 0.63 1.85 4.85
N ARG A 22 0.30 3.01 5.43
CA ARG A 22 -0.87 3.82 5.01
C ARG A 22 -0.71 4.34 3.58
N ALA A 23 0.46 4.86 3.25
CA ALA A 23 0.81 5.33 1.92
C ALA A 23 0.65 4.23 0.85
N LEU A 24 1.16 3.03 1.13
CA LEU A 24 1.00 1.88 0.24
C LEU A 24 -0.45 1.41 0.14
N ALA A 25 -1.20 1.43 1.24
CA ALA A 25 -2.60 1.05 1.23
C ALA A 25 -3.43 1.97 0.33
N SER A 26 -3.20 3.28 0.38
CA SER A 26 -3.84 4.26 -0.50
C SER A 26 -3.44 4.04 -1.96
N ALA A 27 -2.15 3.89 -2.25
CA ALA A 27 -1.68 3.66 -3.62
C ALA A 27 -2.22 2.35 -4.21
N LEU A 28 -2.29 1.29 -3.40
CA LEU A 28 -2.86 0.01 -3.78
C LEU A 28 -4.36 0.13 -4.08
N ALA A 29 -5.11 0.89 -3.29
CA ALA A 29 -6.54 1.13 -3.53
C ALA A 29 -6.79 1.88 -4.84
N SER A 30 -5.90 2.78 -5.24
CA SER A 30 -6.00 3.50 -6.52
C SER A 30 -5.58 2.64 -7.72
N VAL A 31 -4.57 1.79 -7.56
CA VAL A 31 -3.99 1.01 -8.67
C VAL A 31 -4.73 -0.30 -8.91
N ALA A 32 -5.15 -1.01 -7.87
CA ALA A 32 -5.78 -2.34 -8.00
C ALA A 32 -7.00 -2.34 -8.94
N PRO A 33 -7.95 -1.38 -8.86
CA PRO A 33 -9.12 -1.33 -9.75
C PRO A 33 -8.77 -1.25 -11.23
N LEU A 34 -7.64 -0.63 -11.58
CA LEU A 34 -7.19 -0.49 -12.98
C LEU A 34 -6.80 -1.84 -13.60
N HIS A 35 -6.33 -2.79 -12.79
CA HIS A 35 -5.90 -4.11 -13.27
C HIS A 35 -7.04 -5.12 -13.38
N VAL A 36 -8.07 -4.96 -12.54
CA VAL A 36 -9.22 -5.87 -12.48
C VAL A 36 -10.49 -5.26 -13.07
N MET A 37 -10.40 -4.03 -13.60
CA MET A 37 -11.48 -3.28 -14.24
C MET A 37 -12.75 -3.19 -13.39
N CYS A 38 -12.60 -2.92 -12.08
CA CYS A 38 -13.72 -2.70 -11.16
C CYS A 38 -13.89 -1.21 -10.81
N ASP A 39 -15.01 -0.85 -10.18
CA ASP A 39 -15.14 0.49 -9.59
C ASP A 39 -14.19 0.59 -8.37
N PRO A 40 -13.49 1.72 -8.16
CA PRO A 40 -12.64 1.91 -6.98
C PRO A 40 -13.37 1.71 -5.65
N ARG A 41 -14.70 1.83 -5.61
CA ARG A 41 -15.53 1.62 -4.42
C ARG A 41 -15.83 0.14 -4.14
N ASP A 42 -15.59 -0.74 -5.10
CA ASP A 42 -15.82 -2.19 -4.95
C ASP A 42 -14.71 -2.88 -4.15
N ILE A 43 -13.59 -2.20 -3.95
CA ILE A 43 -12.44 -2.73 -3.22
C ILE A 43 -12.01 -1.77 -2.11
N ARG A 44 -11.69 -2.31 -0.94
CA ARG A 44 -11.18 -1.52 0.18
C ARG A 44 -9.83 -2.04 0.65
N SER A 45 -8.96 -1.10 0.97
CA SER A 45 -7.61 -1.33 1.49
C SER A 45 -7.54 -0.83 2.92
N VAL A 46 -7.17 -1.70 3.86
CA VAL A 46 -7.05 -1.38 5.29
C VAL A 46 -5.61 -1.63 5.76
N PRO A 47 -4.85 -0.56 6.06
CA PRO A 47 -3.51 -0.66 6.60
C PRO A 47 -3.53 -1.02 8.10
N MET A 48 -2.74 -2.00 8.50
CA MET A 48 -2.48 -2.34 9.91
C MET A 48 -0.98 -2.41 10.16
N VAL A 49 -0.47 -1.55 11.05
CA VAL A 49 0.97 -1.54 11.42
C VAL A 49 1.35 -2.81 12.18
N LYS A 50 0.44 -3.33 13.00
CA LYS A 50 0.53 -4.66 13.60
C LYS A 50 -0.86 -5.29 13.53
N SER A 51 -1.02 -6.28 12.67
CA SER A 51 -2.27 -7.03 12.59
C SER A 51 -2.42 -7.93 13.83
N PRO A 52 -3.60 -8.01 14.46
CA PRO A 52 -3.83 -8.94 15.57
C PRO A 52 -3.85 -10.40 15.11
N PHE A 53 -4.07 -10.65 13.81
CA PHE A 53 -4.19 -12.01 13.25
C PHE A 53 -2.85 -12.60 12.82
N VAL A 54 -1.96 -11.74 12.31
CA VAL A 54 -0.69 -12.16 11.69
C VAL A 54 0.53 -11.64 12.45
N GLU A 55 0.31 -10.79 13.46
CA GLU A 55 1.32 -10.10 14.27
C GLU A 55 2.41 -9.35 13.50
N LYS A 56 2.16 -9.10 12.22
CA LYS A 56 3.03 -8.42 11.26
C LYS A 56 2.34 -7.17 10.70
N PRO A 57 3.10 -6.20 10.16
CA PRO A 57 2.53 -5.13 9.35
C PRO A 57 1.83 -5.73 8.13
N THR A 58 0.57 -5.38 7.91
CA THR A 58 -0.26 -6.00 6.87
C THR A 58 -1.19 -4.97 6.27
N ILE A 59 -1.33 -5.02 4.94
CA ILE A 59 -2.38 -4.32 4.21
C ILE A 59 -3.40 -5.38 3.82
N PHE A 60 -4.63 -5.22 4.30
CA PHE A 60 -5.75 -6.07 3.92
C PHE A 60 -6.46 -5.44 2.73
N LEU A 61 -6.71 -6.25 1.70
CA LEU A 61 -7.48 -5.84 0.53
C LEU A 61 -8.67 -6.79 0.40
N TYR A 62 -9.88 -6.25 0.33
CA TYR A 62 -11.11 -7.04 0.31
C TYR A 62 -12.20 -6.39 -0.54
N ASP A 63 -13.15 -7.23 -0.98
CA ASP A 63 -14.32 -6.81 -1.75
C ASP A 63 -15.30 -6.10 -0.83
N TYR A 64 -15.74 -4.90 -1.21
CA TYR A 64 -16.77 -4.16 -0.48
C TYR A 64 -18.21 -4.61 -0.83
N TYR A 65 -18.34 -5.64 -1.67
CA TYR A 65 -19.61 -6.25 -2.02
C TYR A 65 -19.98 -7.39 -1.04
N PRO A 66 -21.23 -7.44 -0.53
CA PRO A 66 -21.68 -8.52 0.34
C PRO A 66 -21.50 -9.91 -0.30
N GLY A 67 -20.88 -10.84 0.43
CA GLY A 67 -20.60 -12.20 -0.05
C GLY A 67 -19.32 -12.34 -0.88
N GLY A 68 -18.72 -11.23 -1.33
CA GLY A 68 -17.50 -11.22 -2.14
C GLY A 68 -17.73 -11.72 -3.56
N VAL A 69 -17.24 -10.95 -4.53
CA VAL A 69 -17.38 -11.25 -5.97
C VAL A 69 -16.08 -11.79 -6.57
N GLY A 70 -15.00 -11.84 -5.78
CA GLY A 70 -13.70 -12.38 -6.18
C GLY A 70 -12.71 -11.35 -6.70
N ILE A 71 -12.97 -10.04 -6.52
CA ILE A 71 -12.08 -8.98 -6.99
C ILE A 71 -10.72 -9.07 -6.27
N ALA A 72 -10.72 -9.15 -4.95
CA ALA A 72 -9.52 -9.28 -4.14
C ALA A 72 -8.73 -10.56 -4.46
N ARG A 73 -9.43 -11.66 -4.78
CA ARG A 73 -8.78 -12.89 -5.27
C ARG A 73 -8.05 -12.63 -6.59
N LYS A 74 -8.70 -11.93 -7.53
CA LYS A 74 -8.09 -11.60 -8.82
C LYS A 74 -6.89 -10.68 -8.67
N VAL A 75 -6.98 -9.66 -7.81
CA VAL A 75 -5.86 -8.78 -7.47
C VAL A 75 -4.69 -9.59 -6.87
N PHE A 76 -4.98 -10.58 -6.01
CA PHE A 76 -3.97 -11.43 -5.42
C PHE A 76 -3.24 -12.32 -6.45
N GLU A 77 -3.96 -12.88 -7.42
CA GLU A 77 -3.36 -13.60 -8.55
C GLU A 77 -2.41 -12.69 -9.36
N MET A 78 -2.78 -11.42 -9.53
CA MET A 78 -2.02 -10.41 -10.28
C MET A 78 -1.06 -9.60 -9.42
N LYS A 79 -0.79 -10.01 -8.18
CA LYS A 79 -0.09 -9.21 -7.16
C LYS A 79 1.22 -8.59 -7.66
N LYS A 80 2.02 -9.32 -8.45
CA LYS A 80 3.31 -8.85 -8.96
C LYS A 80 3.14 -7.65 -9.90
N THR A 81 2.19 -7.74 -10.83
CA THR A 81 1.85 -6.68 -11.79
C THR A 81 1.29 -5.45 -11.07
N VAL A 82 0.41 -5.68 -10.08
CA VAL A 82 -0.21 -4.62 -9.28
C VAL A 82 0.84 -3.87 -8.47
N TRP A 83 1.70 -4.57 -7.72
CA TRP A 83 2.77 -3.94 -6.95
C TRP A 83 3.81 -3.23 -7.83
N THR A 84 4.10 -3.76 -9.02
CA THR A 84 4.95 -3.07 -10.00
C THR A 84 4.34 -1.75 -10.45
N SER A 85 3.03 -1.73 -10.68
CA SER A 85 2.30 -0.52 -11.06
C SER A 85 2.22 0.49 -9.90
N VAL A 86 2.01 0.02 -8.67
CA VAL A 86 2.10 0.85 -7.45
C VAL A 86 3.49 1.49 -7.34
N TYR A 87 4.56 0.72 -7.53
CA TYR A 87 5.92 1.25 -7.53
C TYR A 87 6.12 2.34 -8.58
N ASN A 88 5.67 2.11 -9.80
CA ASN A 88 5.79 3.08 -10.89
C ASN A 88 5.00 4.36 -10.60
N LEU A 89 3.77 4.26 -10.06
CA LEU A 89 2.96 5.39 -9.65
C LEU A 89 3.66 6.23 -8.57
N VAL A 90 4.14 5.59 -7.50
CA VAL A 90 4.74 6.30 -6.36
C VAL A 90 6.08 6.92 -6.76
N ARG A 91 6.89 6.21 -7.55
CA ARG A 91 8.19 6.73 -8.04
C ARG A 91 8.03 7.85 -9.05
N GLY A 92 7.06 7.74 -9.96
CA GLY A 92 6.86 8.69 -11.05
C GLY A 92 6.17 9.99 -10.63
N CYS A 93 5.51 10.01 -9.47
CA CYS A 93 4.88 11.22 -8.96
C CYS A 93 5.93 12.24 -8.48
N GLU A 94 5.77 13.52 -8.79
CA GLU A 94 6.72 14.59 -8.45
C GLU A 94 6.56 15.15 -7.02
N CYS A 95 5.53 14.73 -6.27
CA CYS A 95 5.30 15.27 -4.93
C CYS A 95 6.40 14.85 -3.93
N GLU A 96 6.72 15.71 -2.95
CA GLU A 96 7.78 15.39 -1.98
C GLU A 96 7.31 14.46 -0.86
N ARG A 97 6.13 14.73 -0.30
CA ARG A 97 5.64 14.07 0.94
C ARG A 97 4.47 13.11 0.71
N GLY A 98 3.86 13.18 -0.47
CA GLY A 98 2.63 12.47 -0.82
C GLY A 98 1.54 13.42 -1.32
N CYS A 99 0.67 12.94 -2.19
CA CYS A 99 -0.53 13.64 -2.64
C CYS A 99 -1.67 12.64 -2.91
N PRO A 100 -2.93 13.12 -3.01
CA PRO A 100 -4.08 12.25 -3.27
C PRO A 100 -3.96 11.38 -4.53
N ALA A 101 -3.14 11.79 -5.52
CA ALA A 101 -2.96 11.06 -6.76
C ALA A 101 -1.99 9.86 -6.66
N CYS A 102 -1.15 9.78 -5.62
CA CYS A 102 -0.17 8.68 -5.48
C CYS A 102 -0.36 7.88 -4.18
N VAL A 103 0.18 8.38 -3.06
CA VAL A 103 0.18 7.69 -1.77
C VAL A 103 -0.87 8.23 -0.80
N GLY A 104 -1.60 9.28 -1.16
CA GLY A 104 -2.48 10.01 -0.26
C GLY A 104 -1.85 11.30 0.25
N PRO A 105 -2.66 12.22 0.81
CA PRO A 105 -2.19 13.52 1.27
C PRO A 105 -1.31 13.39 2.54
N PRO A 106 -0.36 14.32 2.78
CA PRO A 106 0.57 14.21 3.90
C PRO A 106 -0.09 14.20 5.29
N VAL A 107 -1.32 14.70 5.41
CA VAL A 107 -2.11 14.65 6.64
C VAL A 107 -2.45 13.21 7.05
N ASP A 108 -2.66 12.31 6.09
CA ASP A 108 -3.05 10.92 6.35
C ASP A 108 -1.83 10.00 6.49
N VAL A 109 -0.79 10.26 5.70
CA VAL A 109 0.40 9.39 5.61
C VAL A 109 1.62 9.91 6.39
N GLY A 110 1.54 11.13 6.91
CA GLY A 110 2.62 11.81 7.62
C GLY A 110 3.69 12.39 6.68
N ALA A 111 4.66 13.10 7.28
CA ALA A 111 5.67 13.85 6.54
C ALA A 111 6.60 12.98 5.67
N THR A 112 6.82 11.71 6.05
CA THR A 112 7.72 10.78 5.38
C THR A 112 6.99 9.63 4.69
N GLY A 113 5.67 9.74 4.47
CA GLY A 113 4.83 8.66 3.94
C GLY A 113 5.31 8.13 2.59
N LYS A 114 5.59 9.02 1.64
CA LYS A 114 6.07 8.65 0.30
C LYS A 114 7.44 7.95 0.34
N GLN A 115 8.39 8.51 1.08
CA GLN A 115 9.74 7.96 1.22
C GLN A 115 9.70 6.58 1.89
N SER A 116 8.87 6.44 2.92
CA SER A 116 8.65 5.17 3.61
C SER A 116 8.04 4.13 2.66
N ALA A 117 7.03 4.50 1.86
CA ALA A 117 6.43 3.61 0.87
C ALA A 117 7.45 3.12 -0.17
N LEU A 118 8.28 4.02 -0.72
CA LEU A 118 9.34 3.64 -1.67
C LEU A 118 10.36 2.70 -1.05
N ALA A 119 10.80 2.99 0.18
CA ALA A 119 11.75 2.14 0.90
C ALA A 119 11.20 0.73 1.10
N ILE A 120 9.91 0.59 1.42
CA ILE A 120 9.23 -0.70 1.57
C ILE A 120 9.11 -1.42 0.21
N LEU A 121 8.70 -0.72 -0.84
CA LEU A 121 8.53 -1.30 -2.18
C LEU A 121 9.84 -1.84 -2.77
N LEU A 122 10.98 -1.21 -2.46
CA LEU A 122 12.29 -1.71 -2.88
C LEU A 122 12.63 -3.08 -2.26
N GLN A 123 12.06 -3.41 -1.10
CA GLN A 123 12.23 -4.72 -0.46
C GLN A 123 11.28 -5.79 -1.02
N LEU A 124 10.27 -5.41 -1.80
CA LEU A 124 9.30 -6.33 -2.42
C LEU A 124 9.72 -6.77 -3.84
N LYS A 125 10.85 -6.29 -4.35
CA LYS A 125 11.31 -6.59 -5.72
C LYS A 125 11.99 -7.95 -5.87
N ASP A 126 12.22 -8.66 -4.77
CA ASP A 126 12.80 -10.01 -4.71
C ASP A 126 11.72 -11.09 -4.55
#